data_AF-A0A7C5C986-F1
#
_entry.id   AF-A0A7C5C986-F1
#
_cell.length_a   1.000
_cell.length_b   1.000
_cell.length_c   1.000
_cell.angle_alpha   90.00
_cell.angle_beta   90.00
_cell.angle_gamma   90.00
#
_symmetry.space_group_name_H-M   'P 1'
#
loop_
_entity.id
_entity.type
_entity.pdbx_description
1 polymer ?
#
loop_
_entity_poly.entity_id
_entity_poly.type
_entity_poly.pdbx_seq_one_letter_code
_entity_poly.pdbx_strand_id
1 'polypeptide(L)' 'MSELVTTKKLADHDGFYSDLLNAHKGLDAADSHALNARLVLILANHVGDRATLKQALDLARAEEESL' A
#
# COMPACT_ATOMS: atom_id res chain seq x y z
N MET A 1 3.53 15.44 13.68
CA MET A 1 4.20 15.00 12.45
C MET A 1 4.55 13.55 12.64
N SER A 2 3.95 12.66 11.86
CA SER A 2 4.29 11.24 11.89
C SER A 2 5.37 10.97 10.85
N GLU A 3 6.41 10.24 11.22
CA GLU A 3 7.43 9.78 10.27
C GLU A 3 6.95 8.52 9.56
N LEU A 4 7.30 8.36 8.28
CA LEU A 4 6.98 7.15 7.53
C LEU A 4 7.77 5.95 8.09
N VAL A 5 7.04 4.90 8.47
CA VAL A 5 7.64 3.64 8.91
C VAL A 5 7.70 2.68 7.73
N THR A 6 8.92 2.41 7.24
CA THR A 6 9.19 1.43 6.18
C THR A 6 9.63 0.07 6.72
N THR A 7 9.75 -0.05 8.05
CA THR A 7 10.09 -1.31 8.71
C THR A 7 8.86 -2.18 8.93
N LYS A 8 9.10 -3.49 9.03
CA LYS A 8 8.09 -4.51 9.32
C LYS A 8 7.34 -4.17 10.62
N LYS A 9 6.08 -3.75 10.50
CA LYS A 9 5.22 -3.37 11.64
C LYS A 9 4.09 -4.37 11.92
N LEU A 10 3.77 -5.24 10.95
CA LEU A 10 2.76 -6.28 11.14
C LEU A 10 3.35 -7.47 11.89
N ALA A 11 2.62 -8.02 12.85
CA ALA A 11 3.04 -9.26 13.51
C ALA A 11 3.00 -10.45 12.53
N ASP A 12 2.03 -10.44 11.61
CA ASP A 12 1.83 -11.45 10.59
C ASP A 12 1.75 -10.80 9.20
N HIS A 13 2.90 -10.75 8.52
CA HIS A 13 2.99 -10.19 7.15
C HIS A 13 2.41 -11.15 6.12
N ASP A 14 2.63 -12.46 6.32
CA ASP A 14 2.24 -13.49 5.37
C ASP A 14 0.72 -13.66 5.38
N GLY A 15 0.08 -13.57 6.55
CA GLY A 15 -1.38 -13.56 6.68
C GLY A 15 -2.02 -12.38 5.94
N PHE A 16 -1.52 -11.16 6.16
CA PHE A 16 -2.03 -9.99 5.43
C PHE A 16 -1.81 -10.12 3.91
N TYR A 17 -0.65 -10.63 3.48
CA TYR A 17 -0.38 -10.85 2.07
C TYR A 17 -1.33 -11.90 1.46
N SER A 18 -1.65 -12.96 2.21
CA SER A 18 -2.64 -13.96 1.80
C SER A 18 -4.03 -13.33 1.64
N ASP A 19 -4.46 -12.52 2.59
CA ASP A 19 -5.74 -11.80 2.53
C ASP A 19 -5.81 -10.86 1.33
N LEU A 20 -4.72 -10.14 1.05
CA LEU A 20 -4.61 -9.29 -0.13
C LEU A 20 -4.76 -10.11 -1.42
N LEU A 21 -4.00 -11.19 -1.56
CA LEU A 21 -4.11 -12.07 -2.73
C LEU A 21 -5.51 -12.66 -2.89
N ASN A 22 -6.14 -13.05 -1.78
CA ASN A 22 -7.51 -13.55 -1.77
C ASN A 22 -8.51 -12.49 -2.25
N ALA A 23 -8.32 -11.23 -1.87
CA ALA A 23 -9.16 -10.12 -2.31
C ALA A 23 -9.08 -9.88 -3.84
N HIS A 24 -7.99 -10.26 -4.49
CA HIS A 24 -7.81 -10.16 -5.94
C HIS A 24 -8.32 -11.38 -6.73
N LYS A 25 -8.68 -12.49 -6.06
CA LYS A 25 -9.11 -13.71 -6.76
C LYS A 25 -10.37 -13.48 -7.57
N GLY A 26 -10.32 -13.82 -8.86
CA GLY A 26 -11.45 -13.71 -9.78
C GLY A 26 -11.66 -12.30 -10.38
N LEU A 27 -10.82 -11.33 -10.03
CA LEU A 27 -10.80 -10.02 -10.66
C LEU A 27 -9.96 -10.04 -11.94
N ASP A 28 -10.35 -9.26 -12.93
CA ASP A 28 -9.47 -8.95 -14.05
C ASP A 28 -8.41 -7.90 -13.64
N ALA A 29 -7.52 -7.57 -14.57
CA ALA A 29 -6.47 -6.60 -14.29
C ALA A 29 -7.02 -5.21 -13.92
N ALA A 30 -8.08 -4.75 -14.61
CA ALA A 30 -8.65 -3.42 -14.37
C ALA A 30 -9.31 -3.33 -12.99
N ASP A 31 -10.09 -4.36 -12.62
CA ASP A 31 -10.74 -4.47 -11.32
C ASP A 31 -9.71 -4.62 -10.19
N SER A 32 -8.63 -5.36 -10.43
CA SER A 32 -7.50 -5.50 -9.52
C SER A 32 -6.82 -4.15 -9.26
N HIS A 33 -6.57 -3.35 -10.30
CA HIS A 33 -6.06 -1.98 -10.14
C HIS A 33 -7.04 -1.07 -9.40
N ALA A 34 -8.35 -1.18 -9.68
CA ALA A 34 -9.37 -0.41 -8.98
C ALA A 34 -9.49 -0.80 -7.50
N LEU A 35 -9.30 -2.07 -7.14
CA LEU A 35 -9.20 -2.53 -5.75
C LEU A 35 -7.99 -1.88 -5.06
N ASN A 36 -6.81 -1.94 -5.68
CA ASN A 36 -5.60 -1.34 -5.13
C ASN A 36 -5.74 0.18 -4.92
N ALA A 37 -6.30 0.91 -5.87
CA ALA A 37 -6.54 2.34 -5.74
C ALA A 37 -7.46 2.67 -4.55
N ARG A 38 -8.55 1.91 -4.38
CA ARG A 38 -9.45 2.06 -3.22
C ARG A 38 -8.74 1.76 -1.90
N LEU A 39 -7.97 0.68 -1.85
CA LEU A 39 -7.20 0.30 -0.66
C LEU A 39 -6.20 1.40 -0.28
N VAL A 40 -5.44 1.93 -1.24
CA VAL A 40 -4.49 3.03 -1.02
C VAL A 40 -5.19 4.26 -0.45
N LEU A 41 -6.36 4.64 -0.98
CA LEU A 41 -7.13 5.78 -0.46
C LEU A 41 -7.62 5.56 0.97
N ILE A 42 -8.11 4.35 1.29
CA ILE A 42 -8.54 3.99 2.65
C ILE A 42 -7.36 4.10 3.63
N LEU A 43 -6.21 3.53 3.27
CA LEU A 43 -5.01 3.59 4.11
C LEU A 43 -4.47 5.03 4.23
N ALA A 44 -4.54 5.83 3.16
CA ALA A 44 -4.14 7.23 3.20
C ALA A 44 -5.00 8.04 4.18
N ASN A 45 -6.31 7.79 4.19
CA ASN A 45 -7.23 8.39 5.16
C ASN A 45 -6.93 7.93 6.60
N HIS A 46 -6.57 6.66 6.79
CA HIS A 46 -6.19 6.14 8.10
C HIS A 46 -4.88 6.78 8.63
N VAL A 47 -3.91 7.02 7.75
CA VAL A 47 -2.64 7.70 8.10
C VAL A 47 -2.88 9.18 8.45
N GLY A 48 -3.70 9.89 7.67
CA GLY A 48 -4.14 11.26 7.97
C GLY A 48 -3.07 12.36 7.91
N ASP A 49 -1.80 12.03 7.65
CA ASP A 49 -0.69 12.99 7.56
C ASP A 49 -0.16 13.13 6.12
N ARG A 50 -0.38 14.30 5.52
CA ARG A 50 0.05 14.61 4.14
C ARG A 50 1.56 14.52 3.95
N ALA A 51 2.36 14.85 4.97
CA ALA A 51 3.82 14.78 4.86
C ALA A 51 4.30 13.32 4.76
N THR A 52 3.75 12.45 5.62
CA THR A 52 3.99 11.00 5.57
C THR A 52 3.58 10.39 4.23
N LEU A 53 2.40 10.78 3.71
CA LEU A 53 1.93 10.29 2.42
C LEU A 53 2.81 10.75 1.26
N LYS A 54 3.33 11.98 1.31
CA LYS A 54 4.29 12.48 0.32
C LYS A 54 5.59 11.66 0.33
N GLN A 55 6.13 11.39 1.51
CA GLN A 55 7.32 10.53 1.64
C GLN A 55 7.07 9.13 1.07
N ALA A 56 5.90 8.55 1.30
CA ALA A 56 5.56 7.23 0.78
C ALA A 56 5.50 7.22 -0.77
N LEU A 57 4.92 8.27 -1.38
CA LEU A 57 4.89 8.41 -2.83
C LEU A 57 6.28 8.60 -3.43
N ASP A 58 7.12 9.42 -2.78
CA ASP A 58 8.49 9.66 -3.26
C ASP A 58 9.31 8.36 -3.22
N LEU A 59 9.18 7.53 -2.17
CA LEU A 59 9.81 6.21 -2.10
C LEU A 59 9.26 5.23 -3.15
N ALA A 60 7.94 5.16 -3.31
CA ALA A 60 7.32 4.27 -4.29
C ALA A 60 7.75 4.57 -5.73
N ARG A 61 8.05 5.83 -6.05
CA ARG A 61 8.61 6.22 -7.37
C ARG A 61 10.09 5.89 -7.51
N ALA A 62 10.85 5.89 -6.42
CA ALA A 62 12.30 5.64 -6.47
C ALA A 62 12.64 4.15 -6.63
N GLU A 63 11.82 3.25 -6.08
CA GLU A 63 12.02 1.79 -6.20
C GLU A 63 11.87 1.29 -7.66
N GLU A 64 11.10 1.98 -8.48
CA GLU A 64 10.89 1.64 -9.90
C GLU A 64 12.17 1.84 -10.76
N GLU A 65 13.14 2.63 -10.28
CA GLU A 65 14.40 2.95 -10.98
C GLU A 65 15.54 1.97 -10.67
N SER A 66 15.26 0.88 -9.93
CA SER A 66 16.24 -0.13 -9.49
C SER A 66 16.13 -1.50 -10.17
N LEU A 67 15.36 -1.61 -11.26
CA LEU A 67 15.26 -2.80 -12.13
C LEU A 67 16.05 -2.61 -13.43
#